data_AF-A0A7S4I0K1-F1
#
_entry.id   AF-A0A7S4I0K1-F1
#
_cell.length_a   1.000
_cell.length_b   1.000
_cell.length_c   1.000
_cell.angle_alpha   90.00
_cell.angle_beta   90.00
_cell.angle_gamma   90.00
#
_symmetry.space_group_name_H-M   'P 1'
#
loop_
_entity.id
_entity.type
_entity.pdbx_description
1 polymer ?
#
loop_
_entity_poly.entity_id
_entity_poly.type
_entity_poly.pdbx_seq_one_letter_code
_entity_poly.pdbx_strand_id
1 'polypeptide(L)'
;QDEEKLGKIFEEVFQSEQYRATIWSLLMTCKAYYRNPSLSRWAKELTQYCMKTMQLKQSANLWSLATTNWDYLNSLCQNIPLESIKITDEILGKGEFGCVYRGSFLDDIGNEVDCAVKVIDENAPNFHLDGIRQEIVILSVVIHPRLVRFYG
;
A
#
# COMPACT_ATOMS: atom_id res chain seq x y z
N GLN A 1 -16.26 23.03 8.86
CA GLN A 1 -16.08 24.19 7.96
C GLN A 1 -14.73 24.14 7.24
N ASP A 2 -13.62 23.74 7.89
CA ASP A 2 -12.34 23.55 7.19
C ASP A 2 -12.29 22.32 6.28
N GLU A 3 -12.92 21.20 6.65
CA GLU A 3 -12.87 19.95 5.89
C GLU A 3 -13.59 20.03 4.53
N GLU A 4 -14.69 20.78 4.44
CA GLU A 4 -15.44 20.97 3.19
C GLU A 4 -14.69 21.89 2.22
N LYS A 5 -13.96 22.87 2.77
CA LYS A 5 -13.10 23.77 2.03
C LYS A 5 -11.86 23.03 1.50
N LEU A 6 -11.26 22.18 2.34
CA LEU A 6 -10.17 21.28 1.95
C LEU A 6 -10.63 20.27 0.88
N GLY A 7 -11.81 19.67 1.02
CA GLY A 7 -12.38 18.76 0.03
C GLY A 7 -12.51 19.39 -1.36
N LYS A 8 -13.00 20.65 -1.43
CA LYS A 8 -13.06 21.42 -2.69
C LYS A 8 -11.69 21.74 -3.28
N ILE A 9 -10.74 22.16 -2.44
CA ILE A 9 -9.37 22.44 -2.88
C ILE A 9 -8.74 21.17 -3.47
N PHE A 10 -8.96 20.01 -2.84
CA PHE A 10 -8.45 18.75 -3.36
C PHE A 10 -9.17 18.31 -4.64
N GLU A 11 -10.48 18.45 -4.76
CA GLU A 11 -11.20 18.20 -6.02
C GLU A 11 -10.66 19.07 -7.16
N GLU A 12 -10.43 20.36 -6.93
CA GLU A 12 -9.81 21.27 -7.90
C GLU A 12 -8.40 20.81 -8.27
N VAL A 13 -7.59 20.39 -7.29
CA VAL A 13 -6.24 19.86 -7.54
C VAL A 13 -6.31 18.57 -8.37
N PHE A 14 -7.13 17.58 -8.01
CA PHE A 14 -7.26 16.30 -8.71
C PHE A 14 -7.80 16.43 -10.14
N GLN A 15 -8.67 17.41 -10.38
CA GLN A 15 -9.22 17.68 -11.71
C GLN A 15 -8.38 18.66 -12.53
N SER A 16 -7.40 19.33 -11.92
CA SER A 16 -6.54 20.25 -12.66
C SER A 16 -5.71 19.50 -13.72
N GLU A 17 -5.67 20.09 -14.91
CA GLU A 17 -4.88 19.59 -16.03
C GLU A 17 -3.39 19.51 -15.67
N GLN A 18 -2.94 20.43 -14.84
CA GLN A 18 -1.58 20.51 -14.33
C GLN A 18 -1.22 19.34 -13.41
N TYR A 19 -2.15 18.86 -12.57
CA TYR A 19 -1.98 17.70 -11.70
C TYR A 19 -1.90 16.38 -12.49
N ARG A 20 -2.79 16.21 -13.49
CA ARG A 20 -2.75 15.09 -14.44
C ARG A 20 -1.49 15.11 -15.32
N ALA A 21 -0.94 16.28 -15.61
CA ALA A 21 0.27 16.41 -16.40
C ALA A 21 1.59 16.29 -15.61
N THR A 22 1.57 16.45 -14.28
CA THR A 22 2.80 16.44 -13.46
C THR A 22 2.95 15.16 -12.66
N ILE A 23 2.01 14.83 -11.78
CA ILE A 23 2.15 13.65 -10.90
C ILE A 23 1.92 12.36 -11.68
N TRP A 24 0.92 12.31 -12.56
CA TRP A 24 0.69 11.16 -13.45
C TRP A 24 1.81 10.99 -14.48
N SER A 25 2.38 12.09 -15.00
CA SER A 25 3.56 12.02 -15.87
C SER A 25 4.80 11.51 -15.11
N LEU A 26 5.02 11.99 -13.88
CA LEU A 26 6.10 11.50 -13.00
C LEU A 26 5.93 10.03 -12.60
N LEU A 27 4.68 9.60 -12.31
CA LEU A 27 4.28 8.20 -12.09
C LEU A 27 4.69 7.32 -13.29
N MET A 28 4.42 7.78 -14.51
CA MET A 28 4.62 7.01 -15.75
C MET A 28 6.05 7.05 -16.31
N THR A 29 6.91 7.98 -15.87
CA THR A 29 8.24 8.21 -16.48
C THR A 29 9.43 7.82 -15.60
N CYS A 30 9.26 7.61 -14.29
CA CYS A 30 10.39 7.32 -13.39
C CYS A 30 10.39 5.88 -12.86
N LYS A 31 11.25 5.02 -13.44
CA LYS A 31 11.45 3.60 -13.03
C LYS A 31 12.05 3.37 -11.63
N ALA A 32 12.28 4.41 -10.83
CA ALA A 32 12.93 4.36 -9.50
C ALA A 32 11.99 4.69 -8.33
N TYR A 33 10.72 4.32 -8.46
CA TYR A 33 9.58 4.81 -7.68
C TYR A 33 9.62 4.50 -6.16
N TYR A 34 10.18 3.36 -5.78
CA TYR A 34 10.08 2.77 -4.44
C TYR A 34 10.84 3.51 -3.33
N ARG A 35 11.58 4.58 -3.66
CA ARG A 35 12.43 5.31 -2.71
C ARG A 35 12.08 6.79 -2.56
N ASN A 36 11.00 7.29 -3.18
CA ASN A 36 10.62 8.70 -3.03
C ASN A 36 9.70 8.91 -1.80
N PRO A 37 10.18 9.56 -0.71
CA PRO A 37 9.38 9.69 0.51
C PRO A 37 8.15 10.58 0.33
N SER A 38 8.24 11.61 -0.51
CA SER A 38 7.14 12.54 -0.80
C SER A 38 5.98 11.82 -1.47
N LEU A 39 6.30 10.88 -2.35
CA LEU A 39 5.33 10.07 -3.05
C LEU A 39 4.66 9.03 -2.13
N SER A 40 5.42 8.33 -1.30
CA SER A 40 4.84 7.36 -0.34
C SER A 40 3.91 8.07 0.65
N ARG A 41 4.33 9.25 1.14
CA ARG A 41 3.49 10.12 1.96
C ARG A 41 2.22 10.52 1.22
N TRP A 42 2.34 10.97 -0.02
CA TRP A 42 1.19 11.37 -0.84
C TRP A 42 0.20 10.20 -1.06
N ALA A 43 0.70 9.01 -1.39
CA ALA A 43 -0.14 7.84 -1.61
C ALA A 43 -0.92 7.44 -0.33
N LYS A 44 -0.27 7.53 0.84
CA LYS A 44 -0.93 7.30 2.14
C LYS A 44 -1.99 8.35 2.43
N GLU A 45 -1.69 9.63 2.23
CA GLU A 45 -2.64 10.74 2.44
C GLU A 45 -3.86 10.61 1.51
N LEU A 46 -3.67 10.29 0.23
CA LEU A 46 -4.74 10.02 -0.73
C LEU A 46 -5.64 8.87 -0.25
N THR A 47 -5.03 7.75 0.13
CA THR A 47 -5.78 6.56 0.57
C THR A 47 -6.60 6.87 1.83
N GLN A 48 -6.01 7.52 2.82
CA GLN A 48 -6.70 7.90 4.06
C GLN A 48 -7.85 8.86 3.78
N TYR A 49 -7.67 9.82 2.87
CA TYR A 49 -8.74 10.70 2.44
C TYR A 49 -9.88 9.94 1.75
N CYS A 50 -9.55 9.07 0.80
CA CYS A 50 -10.52 8.22 0.13
C CYS A 50 -11.27 7.34 1.14
N MET A 51 -10.59 6.70 2.09
CA MET A 51 -11.25 5.88 3.12
C MET A 51 -12.20 6.68 4.00
N LYS A 52 -11.82 7.91 4.40
CA LYS A 52 -12.69 8.81 5.18
C LYS A 52 -13.91 9.28 4.39
N THR A 53 -13.75 9.56 3.09
CA THR A 53 -14.81 10.08 2.22
C THR A 53 -15.70 8.98 1.61
N MET A 54 -15.20 7.75 1.47
CA MET A 54 -15.99 6.59 1.05
C MET A 54 -17.05 6.18 2.08
N GLN A 55 -16.86 6.52 3.36
CA GLN A 55 -17.94 6.41 4.36
C GLN A 55 -19.12 7.36 4.06
N LEU A 56 -18.95 8.38 3.21
CA LEU A 56 -19.94 9.42 2.92
C LEU A 56 -20.59 9.29 1.54
N LYS A 57 -19.92 8.68 0.55
CA LYS A 57 -20.48 8.43 -0.79
C LYS A 57 -19.91 7.13 -1.35
N GLN A 58 -20.76 6.12 -1.54
CA GLN A 58 -20.41 4.86 -2.23
C GLN A 58 -19.84 5.15 -3.63
N SER A 59 -18.53 5.28 -3.78
CA SER A 59 -17.91 5.42 -5.10
C SER A 59 -16.67 4.57 -5.25
N ALA A 60 -16.64 3.86 -6.38
CA ALA A 60 -15.75 2.77 -6.73
C ALA A 60 -14.32 3.19 -7.11
N ASN A 61 -13.81 4.35 -6.65
CA ASN A 61 -12.60 4.94 -7.21
C ASN A 61 -11.28 4.46 -6.55
N LEU A 62 -11.23 4.30 -5.23
CA LEU A 62 -10.00 3.88 -4.54
C LEU A 62 -9.66 2.41 -4.83
N TRP A 63 -10.65 1.52 -4.71
CA TRP A 63 -10.44 0.10 -4.97
C TRP A 63 -10.06 -0.13 -6.43
N SER A 64 -10.73 0.53 -7.37
CA SER A 64 -10.36 0.43 -8.79
C SER A 64 -8.95 0.98 -9.08
N LEU A 65 -8.51 2.03 -8.36
CA LEU A 65 -7.15 2.57 -8.50
C LEU A 65 -6.12 1.58 -7.95
N ALA A 66 -6.36 1.04 -6.76
CA ALA A 66 -5.51 0.04 -6.14
C ALA A 66 -5.47 -1.28 -6.92
N THR A 67 -6.59 -1.74 -7.47
CA THR A 67 -6.65 -3.00 -8.21
C THR A 67 -6.04 -2.91 -9.60
N THR A 68 -5.97 -1.73 -10.21
CA THR A 68 -5.45 -1.61 -11.59
C THR A 68 -4.06 -1.01 -11.69
N ASN A 69 -3.51 -0.43 -10.61
CA ASN A 69 -2.25 0.30 -10.64
C ASN A 69 -1.21 -0.25 -9.64
N TRP A 70 -0.28 -1.06 -10.15
CA TRP A 70 0.84 -1.60 -9.36
C TRP A 70 1.82 -0.53 -8.89
N ASP A 71 2.05 0.54 -9.66
CA ASP A 71 2.97 1.61 -9.24
C ASP A 71 2.46 2.37 -8.02
N TYR A 72 1.13 2.56 -7.96
CA TYR A 72 0.48 3.11 -6.78
C TYR A 72 0.60 2.17 -5.58
N LEU A 73 0.35 0.86 -5.72
CA LEU A 73 0.55 -0.11 -4.63
C LEU A 73 1.99 -0.14 -4.15
N ASN A 74 2.94 -0.18 -5.08
CA ASN A 74 4.37 -0.15 -4.78
C ASN A 74 4.79 1.12 -4.03
N SER A 75 4.13 2.25 -4.29
CA SER A 75 4.38 3.50 -3.56
C SER A 75 3.86 3.48 -2.11
N LEU A 76 2.90 2.59 -1.80
CA LEU A 76 2.37 2.40 -0.44
C LEU A 76 3.29 1.51 0.41
N CYS A 77 3.98 0.56 -0.22
CA CYS A 77 4.93 -0.35 0.42
C CYS A 77 6.29 0.31 0.72
N GLN A 78 6.97 -0.14 1.77
CA GLN A 78 8.41 0.15 1.91
C GLN A 78 9.18 -0.86 1.07
N ASN A 79 10.29 -0.41 0.49
CA ASN A 79 11.17 -1.31 -0.26
C ASN A 79 12.07 -2.08 0.73
N ILE A 80 11.73 -3.35 0.97
CA ILE A 80 12.58 -4.27 1.76
C ILE A 80 13.41 -5.10 0.76
N PRO A 81 14.74 -4.98 0.77
CA PRO A 81 15.59 -5.76 -0.12
C PRO A 81 15.38 -7.27 0.12
N LEU A 82 15.20 -8.04 -0.95
CA LEU A 82 14.90 -9.47 -0.82
C LEU A 82 16.02 -10.22 -0.10
N GLU A 83 17.27 -9.81 -0.33
CA GLU A 83 18.45 -10.35 0.33
C GLU A 83 18.51 -10.09 1.85
N SER A 84 17.74 -9.11 2.35
CA SER A 84 17.66 -8.86 3.79
C SER A 84 16.61 -9.72 4.48
N ILE A 85 15.68 -10.32 3.73
CA ILE A 85 14.58 -11.12 4.25
C ILE A 85 15.05 -12.56 4.49
N LYS A 86 14.86 -13.05 5.71
CA LYS A 86 15.06 -14.45 6.09
C LYS A 86 13.71 -15.06 6.42
N ILE A 87 13.37 -16.16 5.76
CA ILE A 87 12.15 -16.92 6.01
C ILE A 87 12.56 -18.27 6.60
N THR A 88 11.92 -18.66 7.69
CA THR A 88 12.11 -19.98 8.31
C THR A 88 11.05 -20.97 7.82
N ASP A 89 11.27 -22.27 8.03
CA ASP A 89 10.27 -23.30 7.71
C ASP A 89 9.08 -23.35 8.69
N GLU A 90 9.10 -22.51 9.73
CA GLU A 90 8.02 -22.43 10.72
C GLU A 90 6.78 -21.73 10.13
N ILE A 91 5.71 -22.50 9.91
CA ILE A 91 4.40 -21.99 9.48
C ILE A 91 3.64 -21.45 10.69
N LEU A 92 3.38 -20.14 10.69
CA LEU A 92 2.56 -19.46 11.69
C LEU A 92 1.06 -19.60 11.40
N GLY A 93 0.70 -19.76 10.12
CA GLY A 93 -0.69 -19.95 9.72
C GLY A 93 -0.88 -20.19 8.24
N LYS A 94 -2.08 -20.63 7.87
CA LYS A 94 -2.54 -20.73 6.49
C LYS A 94 -3.68 -19.76 6.30
N GLY A 95 -3.46 -18.77 5.45
CA GLY A 95 -4.45 -17.75 5.11
C GLY A 95 -5.17 -18.08 3.81
N GLU A 96 -6.03 -17.15 3.40
CA GLU A 96 -6.82 -17.25 2.17
C GLU A 96 -5.96 -17.31 0.90
N PHE A 97 -4.85 -16.59 0.89
CA PHE A 97 -3.99 -16.40 -0.30
C PHE A 97 -2.66 -17.17 -0.25
N GLY A 98 -2.44 -17.99 0.77
CA GLY A 98 -1.18 -18.72 0.94
C GLY A 98 -0.81 -18.97 2.41
N CYS A 99 0.47 -19.20 2.66
CA CYS A 99 1.00 -19.52 4.00
C CYS A 99 1.71 -18.32 4.61
N VAL A 100 1.62 -18.20 5.94
CA VAL A 100 2.33 -17.21 6.73
C VAL A 100 3.44 -17.92 7.49
N TYR A 101 4.67 -17.48 7.27
CA TYR A 101 5.87 -18.04 7.88
C TYR A 101 6.46 -17.07 8.89
N ARG A 102 7.23 -17.60 9.85
CA ARG A 102 8.09 -16.78 10.69
C ARG A 102 9.30 -16.33 9.89
N GLY A 103 9.65 -15.06 9.99
CA GLY A 103 10.84 -14.51 9.34
C GLY A 103 11.42 -13.31 10.08
N SER A 104 12.45 -12.74 9.47
CA SER A 104 13.05 -11.48 9.89
C SER A 104 13.54 -10.70 8.68
N PHE A 105 13.77 -9.40 8.82
CA PHE A 105 14.49 -8.60 7.83
C PHE A 105 15.44 -7.61 8.50
N LEU A 106 16.46 -7.15 7.77
CA LEU A 106 17.32 -6.04 8.23
C LEU A 106 16.69 -4.70 7.84
N ASP A 107 16.51 -3.82 8.83
CA ASP A 107 16.07 -2.44 8.60
C ASP A 107 17.19 -1.55 8.01
N ASP A 108 16.86 -0.30 7.68
CA ASP A 108 17.79 0.66 7.06
C ASP A 108 19.03 0.99 7.91
N ILE A 109 19.00 0.69 9.22
CA ILE A 109 20.12 0.91 10.14
C ILE A 109 20.80 -0.42 10.54
N GLY A 110 20.40 -1.53 9.93
CA GLY A 110 21.02 -2.85 10.10
C GLY A 110 20.50 -3.66 11.28
N ASN A 111 19.38 -3.27 11.91
CA ASN A 111 18.77 -4.09 12.96
C ASN A 111 17.92 -5.20 12.35
N GLU A 112 17.98 -6.37 12.98
CA GLU A 112 17.07 -7.47 12.65
C GLU A 112 15.70 -7.23 13.28
N VAL A 113 14.67 -7.24 12.43
CA VAL A 113 13.27 -7.06 12.82
C VAL A 113 12.53 -8.37 12.58
N ASP A 114 12.09 -9.01 13.67
CA ASP A 114 11.23 -10.19 13.62
C ASP A 114 9.87 -9.84 12.99
N CYS A 115 9.41 -10.67 12.05
CA CYS A 115 8.17 -10.43 11.31
C CYS A 115 7.46 -11.73 10.91
N ALA A 116 6.24 -11.56 10.40
CA ALA A 116 5.50 -12.61 9.71
C ALA A 116 5.58 -12.35 8.21
N VAL A 117 5.93 -13.37 7.43
CA VAL A 117 6.06 -13.29 5.97
C VAL A 117 4.95 -14.09 5.32
N LYS A 118 4.03 -13.40 4.63
CA LYS A 118 2.94 -14.03 3.88
C LYS A 118 3.44 -14.38 2.48
N VAL A 119 3.64 -15.66 2.22
CA VAL A 119 4.01 -16.18 0.90
C VAL A 119 2.73 -16.50 0.15
N ILE A 120 2.56 -15.80 -0.97
CA ILE A 120 1.38 -15.92 -1.83
C ILE A 120 1.52 -17.17 -2.70
N ASP A 121 0.47 -17.98 -2.75
CA ASP A 121 0.37 -19.14 -3.65
C ASP A 121 -0.75 -18.88 -4.66
N GLU A 122 -0.38 -18.73 -5.93
CA GLU A 122 -1.32 -18.50 -7.03
C GLU A 122 -2.25 -19.70 -7.27
N ASN A 123 -1.90 -20.87 -6.75
CA ASN A 123 -2.73 -22.08 -6.81
C ASN A 123 -3.62 -22.25 -5.57
N ALA A 124 -3.57 -21.30 -4.62
CA ALA A 124 -4.44 -21.35 -3.45
C ALA A 124 -5.92 -21.30 -3.89
N PRO A 125 -6.82 -22.08 -3.26
CA PRO A 125 -8.22 -22.22 -3.70
C PRO A 125 -8.99 -20.90 -3.82
N ASN A 126 -8.65 -19.92 -2.99
CA ASN A 126 -9.29 -18.60 -2.94
C ASN A 126 -8.33 -17.49 -3.40
N PHE A 127 -7.31 -17.82 -4.19
CA PHE A 127 -6.41 -16.79 -4.72
C PHE A 127 -7.17 -15.83 -5.63
N HIS A 128 -7.19 -14.55 -5.26
CA HIS A 128 -7.60 -13.47 -6.15
C HIS A 128 -6.71 -12.26 -5.93
N LEU A 129 -6.10 -11.76 -7.01
CA LEU A 129 -5.17 -10.63 -6.95
C LEU A 129 -5.79 -9.40 -6.27
N ASP A 130 -7.08 -9.16 -6.50
CA ASP A 130 -7.75 -8.00 -5.91
C ASP A 130 -7.81 -8.03 -4.38
N GLY A 131 -7.83 -9.21 -3.75
CA GLY A 131 -7.86 -9.35 -2.30
C GLY A 131 -6.52 -9.03 -1.67
N ILE A 132 -5.45 -9.50 -2.30
CA ILE A 132 -4.08 -9.18 -1.92
C ILE A 132 -3.86 -7.67 -2.01
N ARG A 133 -4.31 -7.05 -3.10
CA ARG A 133 -4.18 -5.60 -3.31
C ARG A 133 -4.98 -4.82 -2.26
N GLN A 134 -6.19 -5.26 -1.93
CA GLN A 134 -6.99 -4.66 -0.87
C GLN A 134 -6.29 -4.76 0.50
N GLU A 135 -5.73 -5.91 0.83
CA GLU A 135 -4.98 -6.14 2.08
C GLU A 135 -3.78 -5.21 2.18
N ILE A 136 -2.98 -5.08 1.11
CA ILE A 136 -1.85 -4.14 1.04
C ILE A 136 -2.31 -2.69 1.28
N VAL A 137 -3.38 -2.26 0.61
CA VAL A 137 -3.92 -0.88 0.77
C VAL A 137 -4.33 -0.61 2.20
N ILE A 138 -5.10 -1.50 2.82
CA ILE A 138 -5.59 -1.30 4.19
C ILE A 138 -4.41 -1.25 5.17
N LEU A 139 -3.51 -2.24 5.08
CA LEU A 139 -2.43 -2.40 6.02
C LEU A 139 -1.34 -1.32 5.88
N SER A 140 -1.13 -0.78 4.69
CA SER A 140 -0.12 0.28 4.44
C SER A 140 -0.51 1.65 4.99
N VAL A 141 -1.79 1.89 5.29
CA VAL A 141 -2.31 3.22 5.67
C VAL A 141 -2.94 3.27 7.06
N VAL A 142 -3.35 2.12 7.59
CA VAL A 142 -3.90 2.00 8.94
C VAL A 142 -2.78 1.70 9.92
N ILE A 143 -2.39 2.70 10.70
CA ILE A 143 -1.33 2.58 11.72
C ILE A 143 -1.96 2.73 13.10
N HIS A 144 -1.98 1.66 13.89
CA HIS A 144 -2.49 1.68 15.25
C HIS A 144 -1.72 0.67 16.14
N PRO A 145 -1.37 0.99 17.41
CA PRO A 145 -0.59 0.10 18.29
C PRO A 145 -1.21 -1.28 18.60
N ARG A 146 -2.48 -1.49 18.25
CA ARG A 146 -3.24 -2.75 18.45
C ARG A 146 -3.62 -3.44 17.15
N LEU A 147 -3.10 -2.95 16.03
CA LEU A 147 -3.25 -3.57 14.72
C LEU A 147 -1.86 -4.02 14.26
N VAL A 148 -1.84 -5.08 13.44
CA VAL A 148 -0.61 -5.59 12.87
C VAL A 148 0.02 -4.50 12.01
N ARG A 149 1.31 -4.27 12.21
CA ARG A 149 2.09 -3.33 11.39
C ARG A 149 2.48 -4.01 10.09
N PHE A 150 2.23 -3.31 8.98
CA PHE A 150 2.76 -3.67 7.68
C PHE A 150 4.12 -3.03 7.45
N TYR A 151 5.08 -3.83 7.01
CA TYR A 151 6.45 -3.38 6.78
C TYR A 151 6.70 -3.09 5.30
N GLY A 152 6.24 -3.94 4.38
CA GLY A 152 6.40 -3.76 2.94
C GLY A 152 5.80 -4.92 2.17
#